data_AF-A0A7V3U735-F1
#
_entry.id   AF-A0A7V3U735-F1
#
_cell.length_a   1.000
_cell.length_b   1.000
_cell.length_c   1.000
_cell.angle_alpha   90.00
_cell.angle_beta   90.00
_cell.angle_gamma   90.00
#
_symmetry.space_group_name_H-M   'P 1'
#
loop_
_entity.id
_entity.type
_entity.pdbx_description
1 polymer ?
#
loop_
_entity_poly.entity_id
_entity_poly.type
_entity_poly.pdbx_seq_one_letter_code
_entity_poly.pdbx_strand_id
1 'polypeptide(L)'
;MKIPKRIIEILKEGGVGVLPTDTIYGLVGSALNKKTVERIYKVRKREKRKPFIILISGISDLKIFGIKLKPFQKSLIKKFWPGPYSLIFECKNKKFAYLHRSKKSLAFRIPKAKWLRKFLKEVGPLVAPSANLAGMPFAKSAKEARRYFKAKVDFYFDAGRIDKKPSTLIDIRRKEIKILRG
;
A
#
# COMPACT_ATOMS: atom_id res chain seq x y z
N MET A 1 -17.88 7.42 0.02
CA MET A 1 -16.77 8.41 -0.04
C MET A 1 -16.30 8.53 -1.47
N LYS A 2 -16.15 9.77 -1.96
CA LYS A 2 -15.68 10.10 -3.31
C LYS A 2 -14.36 10.85 -3.17
N ILE A 3 -13.32 10.41 -3.86
CA ILE A 3 -12.03 11.12 -3.88
C ILE A 3 -12.09 12.20 -4.99
N PRO A 4 -11.66 13.44 -4.72
CA PRO A 4 -11.63 14.50 -5.73
C PRO A 4 -10.76 14.12 -6.95
N LYS A 5 -11.21 14.50 -8.16
CA LYS A 5 -10.47 14.24 -9.42
C LYS A 5 -9.02 14.75 -9.38
N ARG A 6 -8.80 15.93 -8.79
CA ARG A 6 -7.46 16.50 -8.60
C ARG A 6 -6.48 15.56 -7.88
N ILE A 7 -6.94 14.76 -6.92
CA ILE A 7 -6.07 13.79 -6.21
C ILE A 7 -5.71 12.61 -7.12
N ILE A 8 -6.64 12.18 -7.98
CA ILE A 8 -6.39 11.14 -8.99
C ILE A 8 -5.33 11.62 -9.97
N GLU A 9 -5.44 12.85 -10.47
CA GLU A 9 -4.48 13.49 -11.38
C GLU A 9 -3.10 13.57 -10.74
N ILE A 10 -2.99 14.13 -9.52
CA ILE A 10 -1.72 14.22 -8.77
C ILE A 10 -1.06 12.83 -8.66
N LEU A 11 -1.83 11.78 -8.32
CA LEU A 11 -1.27 10.44 -8.19
C LEU A 11 -0.82 9.84 -9.53
N LYS A 12 -1.54 10.09 -10.61
CA LYS A 12 -1.18 9.66 -11.97
C LYS A 12 0.09 10.35 -12.47
N GLU A 13 0.29 11.62 -12.09
CA GLU A 13 1.50 12.39 -12.38
C GLU A 13 2.70 12.03 -11.49
N GLY A 14 2.53 11.08 -10.56
CA GLY A 14 3.60 10.60 -9.68
C GLY A 14 3.74 11.37 -8.37
N GLY A 15 2.74 12.18 -8.03
CA GLY A 15 2.63 12.83 -6.73
C GLY A 15 2.47 11.84 -5.57
N VAL A 16 2.71 12.36 -4.37
CA VAL A 16 2.68 11.65 -3.10
C VAL A 16 1.77 12.42 -2.16
N GLY A 17 0.87 11.72 -1.46
CA GLY A 17 -0.02 12.37 -0.49
C GLY A 17 -0.48 11.46 0.61
N VAL A 18 -1.30 12.00 1.49
CA VAL A 18 -1.88 11.25 2.60
C VAL A 18 -3.36 11.02 2.33
N LEU A 19 -3.81 9.76 2.44
CA LEU A 19 -5.21 9.39 2.34
C LEU A 19 -5.63 8.34 3.37
N PRO A 20 -6.89 8.36 3.82
CA PRO A 20 -7.47 7.32 4.68
C PRO A 20 -7.57 6.01 3.90
N THR A 21 -7.16 4.89 4.49
CA THR A 21 -7.53 3.57 3.96
C THR A 21 -8.67 2.95 4.78
N ASP A 22 -9.02 1.71 4.50
CA ASP A 22 -10.00 0.93 5.30
C ASP A 22 -9.51 0.48 6.69
N THR A 23 -8.23 0.75 7.01
CA THR A 23 -7.55 0.33 8.24
C THR A 23 -6.88 1.52 8.93
N ILE A 24 -6.00 2.26 8.26
CA ILE A 24 -5.30 3.43 8.83
C ILE A 24 -5.07 4.48 7.75
N TYR A 25 -4.57 5.66 8.10
CA TYR A 25 -4.06 6.59 7.10
C TYR A 25 -2.77 6.07 6.46
N GLY A 26 -2.68 6.22 5.13
CA GLY A 26 -1.52 5.85 4.33
C GLY A 26 -0.82 7.07 3.73
N LEU A 27 0.51 7.04 3.71
CA LEU A 27 1.31 7.87 2.81
C LEU A 27 1.39 7.14 1.47
N VAL A 28 0.74 7.68 0.44
CA VAL A 28 0.49 6.98 -0.82
C VAL A 28 1.17 7.61 -2.01
N GLY A 29 1.41 6.78 -3.03
CA GLY A 29 1.83 7.19 -4.36
C GLY A 29 1.85 5.98 -5.29
N SER A 30 1.94 6.21 -6.59
CA SER A 30 1.95 5.14 -7.59
C SER A 30 3.03 4.11 -7.30
N ALA A 31 2.64 2.83 -7.20
CA ALA A 31 3.58 1.72 -7.06
C ALA A 31 4.35 1.45 -8.37
N LEU A 32 3.85 1.94 -9.49
CA LEU A 32 4.43 1.72 -10.82
C LEU A 32 5.43 2.82 -11.21
N ASN A 33 5.53 3.90 -10.44
CA ASN A 33 6.48 4.98 -10.64
C ASN A 33 7.65 4.88 -9.65
N LYS A 34 8.84 4.53 -10.15
CA LYS A 34 10.06 4.41 -9.34
C LYS A 34 10.40 5.70 -8.60
N LYS A 35 10.29 6.87 -9.24
CA LYS A 35 10.61 8.17 -8.62
C LYS A 35 9.67 8.45 -7.45
N THR A 36 8.38 8.17 -7.61
CA THR A 36 7.36 8.29 -6.55
C THR A 36 7.68 7.39 -5.36
N VAL A 37 8.01 6.13 -5.61
CA VAL A 37 8.35 5.17 -4.54
C VAL A 37 9.60 5.62 -3.77
N GLU A 38 10.67 6.04 -4.45
CA GLU A 38 11.88 6.55 -3.79
C GLU A 38 11.59 7.84 -3.00
N ARG A 39 10.73 8.73 -3.51
CA ARG A 39 10.26 9.92 -2.77
C ARG A 39 9.56 9.51 -1.48
N ILE A 40 8.70 8.49 -1.50
CA ILE A 40 8.03 7.98 -0.30
C ILE A 40 9.04 7.42 0.72
N TYR A 41 10.07 6.69 0.28
CA TYR A 41 11.15 6.26 1.18
C TYR A 41 11.83 7.45 1.86
N LYS A 42 12.18 8.50 1.10
CA LYS A 42 12.82 9.72 1.60
C LYS A 42 11.92 10.46 2.60
N VAL A 43 10.68 10.76 2.22
CA VAL A 43 9.72 11.50 3.05
C VAL A 43 9.41 10.75 4.35
N ARG A 44 9.25 9.42 4.28
CA ARG A 44 8.96 8.57 5.43
C ARG A 44 10.18 8.28 6.31
N LYS A 45 11.39 8.57 5.84
CA LYS A 45 12.67 8.13 6.45
C LYS A 45 12.71 6.61 6.66
N ARG A 46 12.22 5.83 5.70
CA ARG A 46 12.17 4.37 5.81
C ARG A 46 13.52 3.73 5.50
N GLU A 47 13.87 2.70 6.26
CA GLU A 47 14.99 1.82 5.95
C GLU A 47 14.92 1.27 4.52
N LYS A 48 16.01 1.46 3.76
CA LYS A 48 16.11 1.13 2.33
C LYS A 48 15.83 -0.35 2.01
N ARG A 49 15.97 -1.30 2.94
CA ARG A 49 15.77 -2.74 2.66
C ARG A 49 14.39 -3.27 3.03
N LYS A 50 13.49 -2.43 3.55
CA LYS A 50 12.14 -2.83 3.97
C LYS A 50 11.11 -2.49 2.89
N PRO A 51 10.54 -3.45 2.13
CA PRO A 51 9.51 -3.19 1.11
C PRO A 51 8.24 -2.54 1.66
N PHE A 52 7.49 -1.87 0.81
CA PHE A 52 6.15 -1.36 1.15
C PHE A 52 5.05 -2.38 0.84
N ILE A 53 3.89 -2.20 1.47
CA ILE A 53 2.64 -2.87 1.06
C ILE A 53 2.06 -2.08 -0.12
N ILE A 54 1.60 -2.80 -1.13
CA ILE A 54 0.95 -2.26 -2.32
C ILE A 54 -0.56 -2.54 -2.23
N LEU A 55 -1.37 -1.49 -2.31
CA LEU A 55 -2.82 -1.62 -2.45
C LEU A 55 -3.18 -1.85 -3.91
N ILE A 56 -4.04 -2.83 -4.14
CA ILE A 56 -4.56 -3.20 -5.46
C ILE A 56 -6.08 -3.24 -5.44
N SER A 57 -6.69 -3.01 -6.60
CA SER A 57 -8.14 -2.96 -6.74
C SER A 57 -8.77 -4.35 -6.74
N GLY A 58 -8.04 -5.34 -7.25
CA GLY A 58 -8.50 -6.72 -7.44
C GLY A 58 -7.37 -7.70 -7.74
N ILE A 59 -7.69 -8.99 -7.79
CA ILE A 59 -6.72 -10.08 -7.99
C ILE A 59 -6.04 -9.96 -9.38
N SER A 60 -6.73 -9.42 -10.38
CA SER A 60 -6.19 -9.18 -11.73
C SER A 60 -4.92 -8.33 -11.73
N ASP A 61 -4.81 -7.37 -10.80
CA ASP A 61 -3.69 -6.43 -10.72
C ASP A 61 -2.37 -7.13 -10.35
N LEU A 62 -2.43 -8.33 -9.75
CA LEU A 62 -1.25 -9.15 -9.48
C LEU A 62 -0.47 -9.49 -10.77
N LYS A 63 -1.15 -9.59 -11.92
CA LYS A 63 -0.53 -9.84 -13.22
C LYS A 63 0.43 -8.70 -13.62
N ILE A 64 0.15 -7.46 -13.23
CA ILE A 64 1.03 -6.29 -13.47
C ILE A 64 2.43 -6.56 -12.89
N PHE A 65 2.48 -7.25 -11.74
CA PHE A 65 3.71 -7.55 -11.02
C PHE A 65 4.31 -8.92 -11.39
N GLY A 66 3.76 -9.59 -12.40
CA GLY A 66 4.20 -10.92 -12.85
C GLY A 66 3.91 -12.04 -11.85
N ILE A 67 2.97 -11.85 -10.93
CA ILE A 67 2.64 -12.84 -9.91
C ILE A 67 1.75 -13.93 -10.50
N LYS A 68 2.24 -15.17 -10.49
CA LYS A 68 1.47 -16.36 -10.86
C LYS A 68 1.03 -17.09 -9.60
N LEU A 69 -0.29 -17.26 -9.44
CA LEU A 69 -0.87 -17.88 -8.24
C LEU A 69 -0.79 -19.40 -8.28
N LYS A 70 -0.17 -19.99 -7.27
CA LYS A 70 -0.23 -21.44 -7.02
C LYS A 70 -1.65 -21.83 -6.56
N PRO A 71 -2.11 -23.08 -6.77
CA PRO A 71 -3.45 -23.51 -6.38
C PRO A 71 -3.81 -23.19 -4.93
N PHE A 72 -2.93 -23.51 -3.98
CA PHE A 72 -3.18 -23.22 -2.56
C PHE A 72 -3.30 -21.70 -2.26
N GLN A 73 -2.56 -20.85 -2.99
CA GLN A 73 -2.63 -19.40 -2.81
C GLN A 73 -3.99 -18.85 -3.26
N LYS A 74 -4.61 -19.44 -4.29
CA LYS A 74 -5.96 -19.07 -4.72
C LYS A 74 -6.97 -19.31 -3.60
N SER A 75 -6.88 -20.44 -2.90
CA SER A 75 -7.73 -20.75 -1.75
C SER A 75 -7.51 -19.78 -0.58
N LEU A 76 -6.25 -19.45 -0.27
CA LEU A 76 -5.93 -18.48 0.79
C LEU A 76 -6.43 -17.07 0.47
N ILE A 77 -6.25 -16.62 -0.78
CA ILE A 77 -6.72 -15.28 -1.21
C ILE A 77 -8.23 -15.15 -1.01
N LYS A 78 -9.03 -16.17 -1.35
CA LYS A 78 -10.49 -16.14 -1.16
C LYS A 78 -10.89 -15.97 0.31
N LYS A 79 -10.09 -16.49 1.25
CA LYS A 79 -10.33 -16.35 2.70
C LYS A 79 -9.98 -14.96 3.24
N PHE A 80 -8.91 -14.35 2.72
CA PHE A 80 -8.34 -13.13 3.29
C PHE A 80 -8.73 -11.84 2.54
N TRP A 81 -9.08 -11.91 1.26
CA TRP A 81 -9.37 -10.73 0.44
C TRP A 81 -10.80 -10.74 -0.10
N PRO A 82 -11.46 -9.57 -0.17
CA PRO A 82 -10.99 -8.25 0.28
C PRO A 82 -11.03 -8.10 1.81
N GLY A 83 -10.02 -7.50 2.42
CA GLY A 83 -9.92 -7.53 3.89
C GLY A 83 -8.69 -6.81 4.49
N PRO A 84 -8.59 -6.82 5.83
CA PRO A 84 -7.49 -6.20 6.57
C PRO A 84 -6.22 -7.08 6.56
N TYR A 85 -5.98 -7.85 5.50
CA TYR A 85 -4.87 -8.79 5.39
C TYR A 85 -3.96 -8.40 4.24
N SER A 86 -2.66 -8.31 4.49
CA SER A 86 -1.64 -8.11 3.46
C SER A 86 -0.91 -9.42 3.22
N LEU A 87 -0.90 -9.89 1.98
CA LEU A 87 -0.34 -11.20 1.61
C LEU A 87 0.96 -11.02 0.84
N ILE A 88 2.00 -11.76 1.21
CA ILE A 88 3.32 -11.71 0.56
C ILE A 88 3.41 -12.79 -0.51
N PHE A 89 3.83 -12.37 -1.70
CA PHE A 89 4.07 -13.23 -2.85
C PHE A 89 5.53 -13.15 -3.28
N GLU A 90 6.00 -14.21 -3.93
CA GLU A 90 7.30 -14.17 -4.59
C GLU A 90 7.23 -13.25 -5.81
N CYS A 91 8.21 -12.36 -5.93
CA CYS A 91 8.37 -11.46 -7.07
C CYS A 91 9.86 -11.31 -7.37
N LYS A 92 10.36 -12.11 -8.30
CA LYS A 92 11.78 -12.13 -8.71
C LYS A 92 12.09 -11.20 -9.89
N ASN A 93 11.07 -10.54 -10.45
CA ASN A 93 11.24 -9.68 -11.63
C ASN A 93 12.05 -8.42 -11.27
N LYS A 94 13.24 -8.29 -11.89
CA LYS A 94 14.18 -7.18 -11.67
C LYS A 94 13.56 -5.81 -11.99
N LYS A 95 12.55 -5.73 -12.86
CA LYS A 95 11.77 -4.50 -13.12
C LYS A 95 11.21 -3.89 -11.83
N PHE A 96 10.88 -4.71 -10.84
CA PHE A 96 10.30 -4.28 -9.56
C PHE A 96 11.32 -4.25 -8.41
N ALA A 97 12.62 -4.18 -8.71
CA ALA A 97 13.67 -4.14 -7.69
C ALA A 97 13.53 -2.95 -6.72
N TYR A 98 13.03 -1.81 -7.19
CA TYR A 98 12.74 -0.64 -6.37
C TYR A 98 11.57 -0.85 -5.39
N LEU A 99 10.67 -1.79 -5.67
CA LEU A 99 9.58 -2.19 -4.78
C LEU A 99 10.03 -3.29 -3.80
N HIS A 100 10.60 -4.38 -4.32
CA HIS A 100 10.92 -5.56 -3.51
C HIS A 100 12.22 -5.41 -2.74
N ARG A 101 13.06 -4.40 -3.02
CA ARG A 101 14.29 -4.05 -2.28
C ARG A 101 15.18 -5.27 -1.97
N SER A 102 15.49 -6.03 -3.02
CA SER A 102 16.26 -7.29 -2.97
C SER A 102 15.63 -8.45 -2.18
N LYS A 103 14.44 -8.30 -1.58
CA LYS A 103 13.73 -9.39 -0.89
C LYS A 103 13.11 -10.42 -1.85
N LYS A 104 13.06 -10.12 -3.15
CA LYS A 104 12.44 -10.95 -4.19
C LYS A 104 10.99 -11.35 -3.85
N SER A 105 10.29 -10.47 -3.12
CA SER A 105 8.90 -10.63 -2.71
C SER A 105 8.21 -9.29 -2.56
N LEU A 106 6.89 -9.28 -2.73
CA LEU A 106 6.03 -8.10 -2.58
C LEU A 106 4.82 -8.43 -1.73
N ALA A 107 4.41 -7.47 -0.90
CA ALA A 107 3.20 -7.55 -0.10
C ALA A 107 2.08 -6.78 -0.79
N PHE A 108 0.93 -7.41 -1.00
CA PHE A 108 -0.25 -6.77 -1.58
C PHE A 108 -1.41 -6.76 -0.58
N ARG A 109 -2.37 -5.87 -0.78
CA ARG A 109 -3.67 -5.90 -0.07
C ARG A 109 -4.78 -5.48 -1.02
N ILE A 110 -5.88 -6.22 -1.00
CA ILE A 110 -7.15 -5.77 -1.58
C ILE A 110 -8.01 -5.22 -0.42
N PRO A 111 -8.21 -3.90 -0.31
CA PRO A 111 -8.97 -3.30 0.78
C PRO A 111 -10.43 -3.75 0.83
N LYS A 112 -11.04 -3.88 2.01
CA LYS A 112 -12.46 -4.21 2.23
C LYS A 112 -13.40 -3.08 1.80
N ALA A 113 -12.96 -1.83 1.90
CA ALA A 113 -13.78 -0.68 1.51
C ALA A 113 -14.02 -0.63 -0.02
N LYS A 114 -15.29 -0.73 -0.44
CA LYS A 114 -15.70 -0.68 -1.85
C LYS A 114 -15.21 0.60 -2.55
N TRP A 115 -15.33 1.75 -1.87
CA TRP A 115 -14.90 3.05 -2.42
C TRP A 115 -13.40 3.06 -2.74
N LEU A 116 -12.56 2.45 -1.89
CA LEU A 116 -11.11 2.42 -2.06
C LEU A 116 -10.71 1.51 -3.21
N ARG A 117 -11.40 0.37 -3.39
CA ARG A 117 -11.19 -0.47 -4.58
C ARG A 117 -11.60 0.23 -5.87
N LYS A 118 -12.73 0.96 -5.89
CA LYS A 118 -13.14 1.77 -7.05
C LYS A 118 -12.08 2.82 -7.38
N PHE A 119 -11.62 3.56 -6.38
CA PHE A 119 -10.53 4.51 -6.51
C PHE A 119 -9.24 3.86 -7.08
N LEU A 120 -8.82 2.71 -6.55
CA LEU A 120 -7.65 1.98 -7.05
C LEU A 120 -7.81 1.48 -8.49
N LYS A 121 -9.03 1.24 -8.99
CA LYS A 121 -9.25 0.95 -10.42
C LYS A 121 -8.92 2.16 -11.30
N GLU A 122 -9.15 3.37 -10.79
CA GLU A 122 -8.95 4.61 -11.55
C GLU A 122 -7.50 5.10 -11.53
N VAL A 123 -6.80 4.96 -10.39
CA VAL A 123 -5.40 5.42 -10.24
C VAL A 123 -4.35 4.32 -10.43
N GLY A 124 -4.76 3.05 -10.38
CA GLY A 124 -3.86 1.91 -10.38
C GLY A 124 -3.27 1.56 -9.00
N PRO A 125 -2.32 0.62 -8.95
CA PRO A 125 -1.73 0.15 -7.69
C PRO A 125 -0.94 1.25 -6.97
N LEU A 126 -1.17 1.41 -5.67
CA LEU A 126 -0.48 2.40 -4.84
C LEU A 126 0.38 1.71 -3.79
N VAL A 127 1.61 2.18 -3.56
CA VAL A 127 2.27 1.90 -2.27
C VAL A 127 1.53 2.67 -1.19
N ALA A 128 1.28 2.05 -0.03
CA ALA A 128 0.56 2.70 1.06
C ALA A 128 1.10 2.27 2.44
N PRO A 129 2.36 2.61 2.80
CA PRO A 129 2.78 2.56 4.19
C PRO A 129 1.88 3.42 5.09
N SER A 130 1.88 3.09 6.38
CA SER A 130 1.28 3.93 7.41
C SER A 130 1.82 5.37 7.35
N ALA A 131 0.92 6.33 7.55
CA ALA A 131 1.22 7.76 7.55
C ALA A 131 1.96 8.20 8.83
N ASN A 132 3.25 7.93 8.88
CA ASN A 132 4.18 8.37 9.92
C ASN A 132 5.62 8.37 9.43
N LEU A 133 6.49 9.07 10.15
CA LEU A 133 7.93 8.83 10.08
C LEU A 133 8.26 7.44 10.65
N ALA A 134 9.27 6.78 10.09
CA ALA A 134 9.71 5.47 10.60
C ALA A 134 10.02 5.53 12.11
N GLY A 135 9.49 4.55 12.86
CA GLY A 135 9.62 4.47 14.32
C GLY A 135 8.53 5.22 15.10
N MET A 136 7.82 6.18 14.50
CA MET A 136 6.78 6.97 15.17
C MET A 136 5.39 6.30 15.09
N PRO A 137 4.44 6.63 15.99
CA PRO A 137 3.04 6.21 15.88
C PRO A 137 2.41 6.65 14.56
N PHE A 138 1.58 5.80 13.95
CA PHE A 138 0.85 6.16 12.73
C PHE A 138 -0.23 7.21 13.00
N ALA A 139 -0.38 8.16 12.08
CA ALA A 139 -1.42 9.17 12.17
C ALA A 139 -2.82 8.54 12.08
N LYS A 140 -3.72 9.00 12.95
CA LYS A 140 -5.15 8.65 12.95
C LYS A 140 -6.00 9.67 12.18
N SER A 141 -5.42 10.78 11.74
CA SER A 141 -6.09 11.84 10.96
C SER A 141 -5.13 12.51 9.98
N ALA A 142 -5.68 13.23 8.99
CA ALA A 142 -4.87 14.05 8.09
C ALA A 142 -4.12 15.16 8.84
N LYS A 143 -4.74 15.75 9.87
CA LYS A 143 -4.11 16.75 10.76
C LYS A 143 -2.86 16.19 11.46
N GLU A 144 -2.94 14.99 12.02
CA GLU A 144 -1.77 14.33 12.64
C GLU A 144 -0.69 14.02 11.59
N ALA A 145 -1.07 13.52 10.40
CA ALA A 145 -0.12 13.23 9.33
C ALA A 145 0.59 14.50 8.82
N ARG A 146 -0.09 15.65 8.86
CA ARG A 146 0.50 16.95 8.47
C ARG A 146 1.65 17.37 9.39
N ARG A 147 1.60 17.00 10.67
CA ARG A 147 2.73 17.22 11.61
C ARG A 147 3.99 16.48 11.18
N TYR A 148 3.84 15.28 10.59
CA TYR A 148 4.97 14.49 10.11
C TYR A 148 5.55 14.98 8.78
N PHE A 149 4.68 15.20 7.79
CA PHE A 149 5.15 15.41 6.41
C PHE A 149 5.16 16.87 5.97
N LYS A 150 4.43 17.78 6.64
CA LYS A 150 4.36 19.22 6.31
C LYS A 150 4.19 19.45 4.80
N ALA A 151 4.99 20.31 4.18
CA ALA A 151 4.97 20.58 2.75
C ALA A 151 5.70 19.54 1.87
N LYS A 152 6.14 18.39 2.43
CA LYS A 152 6.92 17.38 1.67
C LYS A 152 6.07 16.47 0.78
N VAL A 153 4.74 16.58 0.90
CA VAL A 153 3.74 15.80 0.16
C VAL A 153 2.75 16.76 -0.50
N ASP A 154 2.16 16.33 -1.61
CA ASP A 154 1.39 17.19 -2.52
C ASP A 154 -0.06 17.36 -2.08
N PHE A 155 -0.58 16.43 -1.26
CA PHE A 155 -1.94 16.55 -0.74
C PHE A 155 -2.15 15.83 0.60
N TYR A 156 -3.20 16.26 1.29
CA TYR A 156 -3.78 15.60 2.46
C TYR A 156 -5.28 15.49 2.23
N PHE A 157 -5.80 14.27 2.14
CA PHE A 157 -7.24 14.04 2.10
C PHE A 157 -7.74 13.75 3.51
N ASP A 158 -8.52 14.66 4.08
CA ASP A 158 -9.14 14.48 5.39
C ASP A 158 -10.51 13.83 5.26
N ALA A 159 -10.68 12.66 5.88
CA ALA A 159 -11.97 11.99 6.01
C ALA A 159 -12.28 11.66 7.47
N GLY A 160 -11.79 12.49 8.39
CA GLY A 160 -11.97 12.30 9.83
C GLY A 160 -10.98 11.30 10.43
N ARG A 161 -11.26 10.93 11.68
CA ARG A 161 -10.38 10.08 12.49
C ARG A 161 -10.59 8.59 12.17
N ILE A 162 -9.49 7.84 12.08
CA ILE A 162 -9.49 6.38 11.98
C ILE A 162 -8.76 5.81 13.19
N ASP A 163 -9.49 5.14 14.07
CA ASP A 163 -8.94 4.44 15.23
C ASP A 163 -9.07 2.92 15.06
N LYS A 164 -8.27 2.37 14.16
CA LYS A 164 -8.20 0.92 13.92
C LYS A 164 -6.76 0.47 13.85
N LYS A 165 -6.55 -0.84 13.89
CA LYS A 165 -5.25 -1.48 13.75
C LYS A 165 -4.81 -1.53 12.27
N PRO A 166 -3.49 -1.51 12.00
CA PRO A 166 -2.95 -1.82 10.69
C PRO A 166 -3.38 -3.22 10.20
N SER A 167 -3.24 -3.49 8.91
CA SER A 167 -3.50 -4.84 8.38
C SER A 167 -2.50 -5.87 8.91
N THR A 168 -2.98 -7.09 9.16
CA THR A 168 -2.14 -8.24 9.48
C THR A 168 -1.31 -8.61 8.26
N LEU A 169 0.00 -8.83 8.43
CA LEU A 169 0.92 -9.19 7.34
C LEU A 169 1.19 -10.69 7.38
N ILE A 170 0.90 -11.37 6.27
CA ILE A 170 0.94 -12.83 6.18
C ILE A 170 1.84 -13.23 5.00
N ASP A 171 2.81 -14.11 5.26
CA ASP A 171 3.58 -14.76 4.23
C ASP A 171 2.87 -16.02 3.75
N ILE A 172 2.57 -16.07 2.45
CA ILE A 172 1.89 -17.20 1.79
C ILE A 172 2.71 -17.74 0.61
N ARG A 173 4.03 -17.50 0.61
CA ARG A 173 4.92 -18.01 -0.46
C ARG A 173 5.05 -19.54 -0.43
N ARG A 174 4.86 -20.14 0.76
CA ARG A 174 4.81 -21.58 1.04
C ARG A 174 3.40 -21.99 1.49
N LYS A 175 3.11 -23.29 1.56
CA LYS A 175 1.80 -23.80 2.02
C LYS A 175 1.49 -23.40 3.47
N GLU A 176 2.51 -23.36 4.30
CA GLU A 176 2.42 -22.88 5.68
C GLU A 176 2.18 -21.37 5.72
N ILE A 177 1.20 -20.96 6.53
CA ILE A 177 0.84 -19.55 6.74
C ILE A 177 1.72 -18.99 7.86
N LYS A 178 2.55 -17.99 7.58
CA LYS A 178 3.34 -17.29 8.59
C LYS A 178 2.85 -15.87 8.81
N ILE A 179 2.41 -15.56 10.03
CA ILE A 179 2.05 -14.18 10.41
C ILE A 179 3.34 -13.44 10.77
N LEU A 180 3.61 -12.32 10.09
CA LEU A 180 4.78 -11.46 10.33
C LEU A 180 4.44 -10.19 11.12
N ARG A 181 3.17 -9.80 11.15
CA ARG A 181 2.63 -8.70 11.96
C ARG A 181 1.15 -8.95 12.22
N GLY A 182 0.74 -8.89 13.50
CA GLY A 182 -0.64 -8.96 13.98
C GLY A 182 -1.37 -7.64 13.87
#